data_AF-A0A3D2FDJ9-F1
#
_entry.id   AF-A0A3D2FDJ9-F1
#
_cell.length_a   1.000
_cell.length_b   1.000
_cell.length_c   1.000
_cell.angle_alpha   90.00
_cell.angle_beta   90.00
_cell.angle_gamma   90.00
#
_symmetry.space_group_name_H-M   'P 1'
#
loop_
_entity.id
_entity.type
_entity.pdbx_description
1 polymer ?
#
loop_
_entity_poly.entity_id
_entity_poly.type
_entity_poly.pdbx_seq_one_letter_code
_entity_poly.pdbx_strand_id
1 'polypeptide(L)'
;MSPILLTGDSHLGALKHAQDFQDDPRIGELEFLPLGQGYGSLIDFFEVDKAAQTVTITHEEWANHSFSQQSLNKDGDFKLLVVSMPINSSRIFRDCSWHRNVPWSMKKGAKEAPLSDALVQSIIQHDCAKSIEFMTALASVGIKVAVIEGPRFFDHARYLQRKRIDVCLEIERRYRSFAQIN
;
A
#
# COMPACT_ATOMS: atom_id res chain seq x y z
N MET A 1 -25.94 -5.84 -5.01
CA MET A 1 -24.76 -4.94 -4.86
C MET A 1 -23.70 -5.49 -5.77
N SER A 2 -22.97 -4.65 -6.50
CA SER A 2 -21.86 -5.14 -7.33
C SER A 2 -20.78 -5.76 -6.44
N PRO A 3 -20.19 -6.91 -6.82
CA PRO A 3 -19.18 -7.58 -6.00
C PRO A 3 -17.94 -6.70 -5.87
N ILE A 4 -17.28 -6.71 -4.71
CA ILE A 4 -16.02 -5.99 -4.50
C ILE A 4 -14.90 -7.03 -4.51
N LEU A 5 -13.91 -6.84 -5.38
CA LEU A 5 -12.72 -7.66 -5.43
C LEU A 5 -11.61 -6.97 -4.65
N LEU A 6 -11.11 -7.59 -3.59
CA LEU A 6 -10.00 -7.07 -2.81
C LEU A 6 -8.72 -7.84 -3.13
N THR A 7 -7.66 -7.11 -3.45
CA THR A 7 -6.33 -7.67 -3.65
C THR A 7 -5.30 -6.90 -2.84
N GLY A 8 -4.21 -7.54 -2.41
CA GLY A 8 -3.28 -6.87 -1.54
C GLY A 8 -2.27 -7.74 -0.82
N ASP A 9 -1.57 -7.10 0.11
CA ASP A 9 -0.59 -7.70 1.00
C ASP A 9 -1.23 -8.40 2.22
N SER A 10 -0.45 -8.61 3.28
CA SER A 10 -0.93 -9.28 4.50
C SER A 10 -2.06 -8.54 5.24
N HIS A 11 -2.28 -7.24 5.01
CA HIS A 11 -3.43 -6.53 5.60
C HIS A 11 -4.76 -7.06 5.07
N LEU A 12 -4.77 -7.57 3.84
CA LEU A 12 -5.94 -8.20 3.25
C LEU A 12 -6.36 -9.44 4.05
N GLY A 13 -5.40 -10.18 4.61
CA GLY A 13 -5.66 -11.32 5.48
C GLY A 13 -6.43 -10.92 6.75
N ALA A 14 -6.10 -9.76 7.34
CA ALA A 14 -6.83 -9.25 8.50
C ALA A 14 -8.28 -8.88 8.17
N LEU A 15 -8.52 -8.28 7.00
CA LEU A 15 -9.88 -7.98 6.53
C LEU A 15 -10.69 -9.25 6.27
N LYS A 16 -10.07 -10.25 5.63
CA LYS A 16 -10.69 -11.56 5.41
C LYS A 16 -11.09 -12.21 6.73
N HIS A 17 -10.17 -12.25 7.69
CA HIS A 17 -10.46 -12.77 9.03
C HIS A 17 -11.63 -12.02 9.68
N ALA A 18 -11.66 -10.69 9.62
CA ALA A 18 -12.75 -9.92 10.20
C ALA A 18 -14.11 -10.26 9.58
N GLN A 19 -14.18 -10.46 8.26
CA GLN A 19 -15.38 -10.91 7.56
C GLN A 19 -15.80 -12.31 8.02
N ASP A 20 -14.86 -13.24 8.14
CA ASP A 20 -15.16 -14.62 8.58
C ASP A 20 -15.73 -14.68 10.02
N PHE A 21 -15.43 -13.68 10.86
CA PHE A 21 -15.93 -13.58 12.24
C PHE A 21 -17.22 -12.76 12.39
N GLN A 22 -17.62 -12.00 11.37
CA GLN A 22 -18.79 -11.12 11.43
C GLN A 22 -19.76 -11.45 10.30
N ASP A 23 -20.88 -12.07 10.65
CA ASP A 23 -22.05 -12.16 9.77
C ASP A 23 -22.79 -10.82 9.80
N ASP A 24 -22.17 -9.78 9.24
CA ASP A 24 -22.74 -8.45 9.12
C ASP A 24 -23.35 -8.28 7.72
N PRO A 25 -24.69 -8.24 7.58
CA PRO A 25 -25.36 -8.14 6.29
C PRO A 25 -25.09 -6.82 5.54
N ARG A 26 -24.44 -5.84 6.19
CA ARG A 26 -23.98 -4.60 5.54
C ARG A 26 -22.70 -4.82 4.74
N ILE A 27 -21.91 -5.84 5.08
CA ILE A 27 -20.73 -6.25 4.35
C ILE A 27 -21.24 -7.11 3.19
N GLY A 28 -21.35 -6.50 2.00
CA GLY A 28 -21.77 -7.21 0.80
C GLY A 28 -20.79 -8.33 0.41
N GLU A 29 -21.00 -8.91 -0.77
CA GLU A 29 -20.13 -9.97 -1.27
C GLU A 29 -18.73 -9.41 -1.60
N LEU A 30 -17.75 -9.86 -0.81
CA LEU A 30 -16.33 -9.51 -0.97
C LEU A 30 -15.57 -10.75 -1.47
N GLU A 31 -14.80 -10.59 -2.53
CA GLU A 31 -13.88 -11.61 -3.06
C GLU A 31 -12.44 -11.22 -2.72
N PHE A 32 -11.63 -12.18 -2.27
CA PHE A 32 -10.26 -11.93 -1.81
C PHE A 32 -9.24 -12.63 -2.71
N LEU A 33 -8.38 -11.85 -3.35
CA LEU A 33 -7.24 -12.31 -4.15
C LEU A 33 -5.92 -11.83 -3.52
N PRO A 34 -5.37 -12.54 -2.52
CA PRO A 34 -4.12 -12.14 -1.89
C PRO A 34 -2.98 -12.20 -2.90
N LEU A 35 -2.15 -11.14 -2.94
CA LEU A 35 -0.96 -11.13 -3.76
C LEU A 35 0.16 -11.94 -3.11
N GLY A 36 0.29 -11.86 -1.79
CA GLY A 36 1.35 -12.51 -1.05
C GLY A 36 1.94 -11.57 -0.02
N GLN A 37 3.23 -11.75 0.28
CA GLN A 37 3.93 -10.89 1.24
C GLN A 37 4.30 -9.54 0.61
N GLY A 38 4.06 -8.44 1.32
CA GLY A 38 4.13 -7.09 0.75
C GLY A 38 5.53 -6.60 0.34
N TYR A 39 6.63 -7.31 0.63
CA TYR A 39 7.98 -6.82 0.30
C TYR A 39 8.26 -6.76 -1.21
N GLY A 40 7.55 -7.57 -2.02
CA GLY A 40 7.63 -7.52 -3.49
C GLY A 40 7.21 -6.19 -4.11
N SER A 41 6.55 -5.33 -3.33
CA SER A 41 6.08 -4.01 -3.78
C SER A 41 7.19 -2.98 -4.05
N LEU A 42 8.46 -3.28 -3.78
CA LEU A 42 9.60 -2.36 -4.01
C LEU A 42 10.26 -2.51 -5.37
N ILE A 43 9.97 -3.60 -6.06
CA ILE A 43 10.59 -3.95 -7.34
C ILE A 43 9.53 -3.98 -8.43
N ASP A 44 9.94 -4.18 -9.67
CA ASP A 44 9.00 -4.42 -10.76
C ASP A 44 8.26 -5.74 -10.50
N PHE A 45 6.94 -5.66 -10.33
CA PHE A 45 6.09 -6.79 -10.00
C PHE A 45 4.89 -6.98 -10.95
N PHE A 46 4.77 -6.12 -11.97
CA PHE A 46 3.67 -6.18 -12.91
C PHE A 46 4.09 -5.72 -14.32
N GLU A 47 3.33 -6.16 -15.31
CA GLU A 47 3.43 -5.76 -16.70
C GLU A 47 2.08 -5.24 -17.21
N VAL A 48 2.12 -4.34 -18.19
CA VAL A 48 0.93 -3.77 -18.82
C VAL A 48 0.91 -4.15 -20.30
N ASP A 49 -0.08 -4.94 -20.70
CA ASP A 49 -0.40 -5.16 -22.11
C ASP A 49 -1.45 -4.15 -22.54
N LYS A 50 -1.01 -3.12 -23.28
CA LYS A 50 -1.88 -2.07 -23.82
C LYS A 50 -2.79 -2.57 -24.95
N ALA A 51 -2.38 -3.58 -25.70
CA ALA A 51 -3.21 -4.12 -26.77
C ALA A 51 -4.38 -4.94 -26.19
N ALA A 52 -4.07 -5.75 -25.17
CA ALA A 52 -5.06 -6.55 -24.45
C ALA A 52 -5.76 -5.81 -23.29
N GLN A 53 -5.40 -4.55 -23.02
CA GLN A 53 -5.92 -3.74 -21.90
C GLN A 53 -5.87 -4.52 -20.57
N THR A 54 -4.72 -5.12 -20.29
CA THR A 54 -4.53 -6.02 -19.16
C THR A 54 -3.31 -5.62 -18.33
N VAL A 55 -3.43 -5.71 -17.01
CA VAL A 55 -2.31 -5.59 -16.07
C VAL A 55 -2.08 -6.96 -15.42
N THR A 56 -0.88 -7.50 -15.56
CA THR A 56 -0.52 -8.82 -15.06
C THR A 56 0.54 -8.71 -13.99
N ILE A 57 0.33 -9.36 -12.85
CA ILE A 57 1.36 -9.51 -11.82
C ILE A 57 2.35 -10.59 -12.26
N THR A 58 3.64 -10.27 -12.14
CA THR A 58 4.76 -11.09 -12.62
C THR A 58 5.75 -11.48 -11.53
N HIS A 59 5.54 -11.03 -10.29
CA HIS A 59 6.43 -11.36 -9.16
C HIS A 59 6.30 -12.83 -8.76
N GLU A 60 7.43 -13.55 -8.74
CA GLU A 60 7.47 -15.02 -8.61
C GLU A 60 6.85 -15.58 -7.32
N GLU A 61 6.98 -14.85 -6.20
CA GLU A 61 6.40 -15.25 -4.91
C GLU A 61 4.95 -14.81 -4.74
N TRP A 62 4.39 -14.12 -5.73
CA TRP A 62 3.01 -13.67 -5.72
C TRP A 62 2.15 -14.55 -6.60
N ALA A 63 0.85 -14.60 -6.28
CA ALA A 63 -0.10 -15.24 -7.16
C ALA A 63 -0.19 -14.43 -8.47
N ASN A 64 0.18 -15.05 -9.60
CA ASN A 64 0.07 -14.44 -10.91
C ASN A 64 -1.40 -14.18 -11.23
N HIS A 65 -1.78 -12.91 -11.22
CA HIS A 65 -3.13 -12.46 -11.53
C HIS A 65 -3.09 -11.44 -12.68
N SER A 66 -4.01 -11.60 -13.61
CA SER A 66 -4.23 -10.66 -14.71
C SER A 66 -5.57 -9.96 -14.52
N PHE A 67 -5.53 -8.63 -14.49
CA PHE A 67 -6.68 -7.76 -14.32
C PHE A 67 -6.99 -7.05 -15.63
N SER A 68 -8.23 -7.15 -16.08
CA SER A 68 -8.78 -6.36 -17.17
C SER A 68 -10.22 -5.98 -16.85
N GLN A 69 -10.75 -4.95 -17.50
CA GLN A 69 -12.15 -4.60 -17.34
C GLN A 69 -13.07 -5.78 -17.70
N GLN A 70 -12.69 -6.58 -18.69
CA GLN A 70 -13.45 -7.77 -19.09
C GLN A 70 -13.41 -8.89 -18.03
N SER A 71 -12.26 -9.13 -17.39
CA SER A 71 -12.16 -10.18 -16.36
C SER A 71 -12.94 -9.82 -15.09
N LEU A 72 -13.11 -8.52 -14.81
CA LEU A 72 -13.85 -8.00 -13.66
C LEU A 72 -15.35 -7.82 -13.92
N ASN A 73 -15.80 -7.78 -15.17
CA ASN A 73 -17.21 -7.63 -15.56
C ASN A 73 -17.91 -8.96 -15.90
N LYS A 74 -17.54 -10.06 -15.23
CA LYS A 74 -18.25 -11.33 -15.44
C LYS A 74 -19.72 -11.16 -15.02
N ASP A 75 -20.63 -11.63 -15.87
CA ASP A 75 -22.08 -11.63 -15.67
C ASP A 75 -22.77 -10.24 -15.72
N GLY A 76 -22.08 -9.22 -16.24
CA GLY A 76 -22.67 -7.90 -16.50
C GLY A 76 -22.65 -6.94 -15.30
N ASP A 77 -22.21 -7.41 -14.13
CA ASP A 77 -22.01 -6.58 -12.94
C ASP A 77 -20.56 -6.11 -12.82
N PHE A 78 -20.37 -4.81 -12.67
CA PHE A 78 -19.05 -4.20 -12.60
C PHE A 78 -18.42 -4.40 -11.22
N LYS A 79 -17.37 -5.23 -11.11
CA LYS A 79 -16.65 -5.36 -9.84
C LYS A 79 -15.73 -4.16 -9.59
N LEU A 80 -15.87 -3.52 -8.42
CA LEU A 80 -14.88 -2.55 -7.94
C LEU A 80 -13.63 -3.33 -7.50
N LEU A 81 -12.45 -2.99 -8.05
CA LEU A 81 -11.19 -3.53 -7.58
C LEU A 81 -10.65 -2.65 -6.45
N VAL A 82 -10.45 -3.25 -5.28
CA VAL A 82 -9.87 -2.60 -4.11
C VAL A 82 -8.48 -3.14 -3.87
N VAL A 83 -7.49 -2.26 -3.85
CA VAL A 83 -6.08 -2.62 -3.68
C VAL A 83 -5.61 -2.22 -2.27
N SER A 84 -5.08 -3.18 -1.53
CA SER A 84 -4.40 -3.00 -0.24
C SER A 84 -2.90 -3.16 -0.44
N MET A 85 -2.20 -2.07 -0.69
CA MET A 85 -0.76 -2.02 -0.89
C MET A 85 -0.10 -1.03 0.07
N PRO A 86 1.19 -1.20 0.39
CA PRO A 86 1.90 -0.33 1.32
C PRO A 86 2.13 1.06 0.71
N ILE A 87 1.18 1.96 0.92
CA ILE A 87 1.35 3.42 0.75
C ILE A 87 1.43 4.08 2.13
N ASN A 88 1.97 3.33 3.09
CA ASN A 88 2.06 3.78 4.48
C ASN A 88 3.50 3.63 4.97
N SER A 89 3.80 4.42 5.99
CA SER A 89 5.13 4.50 6.58
C SER A 89 5.55 3.28 7.41
N SER A 90 4.69 2.27 7.57
CA SER A 90 4.92 1.17 8.52
C SER A 90 6.23 0.42 8.26
N ARG A 91 6.64 0.29 6.98
CA ARG A 91 7.90 -0.35 6.59
C ARG A 91 9.11 0.48 7.04
N ILE A 92 9.09 1.77 6.77
CA ILE A 92 10.13 2.70 7.21
C ILE A 92 10.20 2.73 8.75
N PHE A 93 9.05 2.71 9.42
CA PHE A 93 8.98 2.68 10.87
C PHE A 93 9.28 1.32 11.48
N ARG A 94 9.72 0.31 10.73
CA ARG A 94 10.37 -0.85 11.34
C ARG A 94 11.85 -0.61 11.59
N ASP A 95 12.51 0.28 10.84
CA ASP A 95 13.90 0.62 11.09
C ASP A 95 14.05 1.33 12.44
N CYS A 96 14.82 0.74 13.35
CA CYS A 96 15.08 1.32 14.65
C CYS A 96 15.91 2.60 14.56
N SER A 97 16.62 2.85 13.46
CA SER A 97 17.57 3.95 13.29
C SER A 97 16.95 5.35 13.39
N TRP A 98 15.64 5.51 13.19
CA TRP A 98 14.89 6.78 13.33
C TRP A 98 14.96 7.43 14.72
N HIS A 99 15.44 6.72 15.75
CA HIS A 99 15.74 7.33 17.05
C HIS A 99 17.00 8.22 17.06
N ARG A 100 17.88 8.07 16.06
CA ARG A 100 19.11 8.86 15.88
C ARG A 100 19.17 9.56 14.53
N ASN A 101 18.59 8.98 13.49
CA ASN A 101 18.50 9.58 12.17
C ASN A 101 17.20 10.36 12.05
N VAL A 102 17.27 11.67 11.87
CA VAL A 102 16.09 12.55 11.83
C VAL A 102 16.15 13.48 10.63
N PRO A 103 15.02 13.92 10.04
CA PRO A 103 15.05 14.99 9.05
C PRO A 103 15.81 16.22 9.58
N TRP A 104 16.62 16.85 8.74
CA TRP A 104 17.47 17.99 9.11
C TRP A 104 16.68 19.08 9.83
N SER A 105 15.49 19.39 9.32
CA SER A 105 14.53 20.35 9.87
C SER A 105 14.01 20.02 11.28
N MET A 106 14.20 18.78 11.76
CA MET A 106 13.70 18.29 13.04
C MET A 106 14.78 17.97 14.07
N LYS A 107 16.06 18.21 13.73
CA LYS A 107 17.18 17.95 14.63
C LYS A 107 17.08 18.82 15.89
N LYS A 108 17.14 18.19 17.06
CA LYS A 108 17.10 18.86 18.38
C LYS A 108 18.38 18.67 19.19
N GLY A 109 19.16 17.63 18.93
CA GLY A 109 20.32 17.27 19.75
C GLY A 109 21.61 16.95 19.00
N ALA A 110 22.74 16.99 19.71
CA ALA A 110 24.06 16.64 19.16
C ALA A 110 24.23 15.15 18.87
N LYS A 111 23.44 14.28 19.53
CA LYS A 111 23.46 12.82 19.31
C LYS A 111 22.64 12.36 18.10
N GLU A 112 21.98 13.30 17.42
CA GLU A 112 21.15 13.03 16.25
C GLU A 112 21.94 13.29 14.98
N ALA A 113 21.92 12.31 14.08
CA ALA A 113 22.41 12.42 12.73
C ALA A 113 21.30 13.00 11.84
N PRO A 114 21.47 14.22 11.31
CA PRO A 114 20.46 14.77 10.43
C PRO A 114 20.55 14.13 9.04
N LEU A 115 19.40 13.78 8.49
CA LEU A 115 19.21 13.39 7.10
C LEU A 115 18.74 14.61 6.30
N SER A 116 19.22 14.79 5.08
CA SER A 116 18.67 15.84 4.21
C SER A 116 17.18 15.57 3.94
N ASP A 117 16.37 16.62 3.85
CA ASP A 117 14.94 16.47 3.56
C ASP A 117 14.73 15.82 2.18
N ALA A 118 15.62 16.07 1.23
CA ALA A 118 15.64 15.42 -0.09
C ALA A 118 15.86 13.91 0.01
N LEU A 119 16.78 13.45 0.87
CA LEU A 119 17.01 12.01 1.07
C LEU A 119 15.75 11.34 1.65
N VAL A 120 15.13 11.94 2.67
CA VAL A 120 13.89 11.43 3.26
C VAL A 120 12.80 11.34 2.19
N GLN A 121 12.65 12.37 1.37
CA GLN A 121 11.69 12.38 0.27
C GLN A 121 11.97 11.27 -0.75
N SER A 122 13.23 11.06 -1.15
CA SER A 122 13.60 10.01 -2.09
C SER A 122 13.32 8.61 -1.55
N ILE A 123 13.54 8.37 -0.26
CA ILE A 123 13.21 7.08 0.36
C ILE A 123 11.69 6.83 0.29
N ILE A 124 10.87 7.84 0.62
CA ILE A 124 9.40 7.75 0.55
C ILE A 124 8.94 7.48 -0.88
N GLN A 125 9.47 8.23 -1.84
CA GLN A 125 9.15 8.07 -3.26
C GLN A 125 9.48 6.66 -3.74
N HIS A 126 10.69 6.18 -3.43
CA HIS A 126 11.13 4.85 -3.81
C HIS A 126 10.24 3.76 -3.18
N ASP A 127 9.85 3.91 -1.91
CA ASP A 127 9.03 2.93 -1.20
C ASP A 127 7.62 2.80 -1.78
N CYS A 128 7.02 3.90 -2.26
CA CYS A 128 5.67 3.91 -2.82
C CYS A 128 5.60 3.80 -4.34
N ALA A 129 6.69 4.06 -5.08
CA ALA A 129 6.66 4.27 -6.53
C ALA A 129 5.94 3.12 -7.26
N LYS A 130 6.35 1.88 -7.02
CA LYS A 130 5.81 0.72 -7.74
C LYS A 130 4.35 0.43 -7.38
N SER A 131 3.94 0.67 -6.14
CA SER A 131 2.52 0.58 -5.76
C SER A 131 1.68 1.63 -6.46
N ILE A 132 2.16 2.88 -6.55
CA ILE A 132 1.47 3.95 -7.28
C ILE A 132 1.42 3.63 -8.79
N GLU A 133 2.53 3.23 -9.39
CA GLU A 133 2.61 2.82 -10.79
C GLU A 133 1.60 1.70 -11.11
N PHE A 134 1.48 0.70 -10.24
CA PHE A 134 0.51 -0.39 -10.40
C PHE A 134 -0.94 0.08 -10.36
N MET A 135 -1.31 0.91 -9.39
CA MET A 135 -2.67 1.45 -9.28
C MET A 135 -3.02 2.34 -10.47
N THR A 136 -2.06 3.17 -10.92
CA THR A 136 -2.20 3.98 -12.14
C THR A 136 -2.36 3.10 -13.37
N ALA A 137 -1.60 2.01 -13.47
CA ALA A 137 -1.72 1.06 -14.57
C ALA A 137 -3.11 0.41 -14.61
N LEU A 138 -3.63 -0.05 -13.47
CA LEU A 138 -4.99 -0.61 -13.37
C LEU A 138 -6.05 0.41 -13.81
N ALA A 139 -5.95 1.66 -13.34
CA ALA A 139 -6.86 2.72 -13.77
C ALA A 139 -6.75 3.02 -15.27
N SER A 140 -5.52 2.97 -15.83
CA SER A 140 -5.26 3.26 -17.25
C SER A 140 -5.89 2.26 -18.22
N VAL A 141 -6.16 1.03 -17.77
CA VAL A 141 -6.86 -0.01 -18.56
C VAL A 141 -8.37 -0.04 -18.30
N GLY A 142 -8.93 1.04 -17.73
CA GLY A 142 -10.37 1.22 -17.54
C GLY A 142 -10.98 0.52 -16.32
N ILE A 143 -10.15 -0.03 -15.43
CA ILE A 143 -10.63 -0.64 -14.17
C ILE A 143 -10.97 0.48 -13.19
N LYS A 144 -12.13 0.40 -12.52
CA LYS A 144 -12.41 1.28 -11.36
C LYS A 144 -11.66 0.70 -10.18
N VAL A 145 -10.70 1.47 -9.69
CA VAL A 145 -9.84 1.09 -8.58
C VAL A 145 -10.16 1.96 -7.38
N ALA A 146 -10.24 1.34 -6.21
CA ALA A 146 -10.15 2.03 -4.93
C ALA A 146 -8.96 1.48 -4.15
N VAL A 147 -8.46 2.26 -3.20
CA VAL A 147 -7.28 1.89 -2.42
C VAL A 147 -7.66 1.86 -0.95
N ILE A 148 -7.30 0.78 -0.26
CA ILE A 148 -7.39 0.71 1.19
C ILE A 148 -5.97 0.77 1.75
N GLU A 149 -5.74 1.76 2.60
CA GLU A 149 -4.51 1.85 3.35
C GLU A 149 -4.60 0.93 4.58
N GLY A 150 -3.50 0.23 4.88
CA GLY A 150 -3.33 -0.42 6.18
C GLY A 150 -3.52 0.57 7.35
N PRO A 151 -3.80 0.07 8.56
CA PRO A 151 -3.99 0.94 9.71
C PRO A 151 -2.75 1.80 9.96
N ARG A 152 -2.99 3.04 10.42
CA ARG A 152 -1.93 3.93 10.88
C ARG A 152 -1.11 3.27 11.99
N PHE A 153 0.13 3.69 12.14
CA PHE A 153 0.92 3.27 13.28
C PHE A 153 0.17 3.65 14.56
N PHE A 154 0.02 2.67 15.45
CA PHE A 154 -0.66 2.87 16.71
C PHE A 154 0.35 3.38 17.73
N ASP A 155 0.01 4.41 18.50
CA ASP A 155 0.89 4.94 19.57
C ASP A 155 1.33 3.85 20.57
N HIS A 156 0.55 2.77 20.67
CA HIS A 156 0.81 1.62 21.54
C HIS A 156 1.68 0.52 20.88
N ALA A 157 2.08 0.68 19.63
CA ALA A 157 2.90 -0.31 18.94
C ALA A 157 4.28 -0.41 19.61
N ARG A 158 4.65 -1.62 20.06
CA ARG A 158 5.91 -1.86 20.81
C ARG A 158 7.15 -1.36 20.08
N TYR A 159 7.15 -1.42 18.74
CA TYR A 159 8.28 -0.95 17.93
C TYR A 159 8.45 0.58 17.95
N LEU A 160 7.44 1.35 18.38
CA LEU A 160 7.51 2.81 18.47
C LEU A 160 8.02 3.33 19.82
N GLN A 161 8.02 2.50 20.87
CA GLN A 161 8.38 2.93 22.24
C GLN A 161 9.78 3.55 22.37
N ARG A 162 10.67 3.27 21.42
CA ARG A 162 12.05 3.78 21.37
C ARG A 162 12.27 4.84 20.30
N LYS A 163 11.21 5.30 19.63
CA LYS A 163 11.29 6.18 18.46
C LYS A 163 10.88 7.60 18.81
N ARG A 164 11.47 8.56 18.08
CA ARG A 164 11.03 9.96 18.07
C ARG A 164 9.67 10.05 17.38
N ILE A 165 8.58 10.00 18.15
CA ILE A 165 7.21 9.96 17.60
C ILE A 165 6.91 11.17 16.71
N ASP A 166 7.42 12.34 17.06
CA ASP A 166 7.30 13.54 16.23
C ASP A 166 7.93 13.35 14.83
N VAL A 167 9.09 12.70 14.77
CA VAL A 167 9.76 12.37 13.49
C VAL A 167 8.94 11.36 12.69
N CYS A 168 8.38 10.34 13.35
CA CYS A 168 7.47 9.40 12.68
C CYS A 168 6.23 10.11 12.11
N LEU A 169 5.58 10.98 12.88
CA LEU A 169 4.43 11.76 12.42
C LEU A 169 4.77 12.64 11.20
N GLU A 170 5.95 13.26 11.19
CA GLU A 170 6.39 14.06 10.04
C GLU A 170 6.64 13.21 8.79
N ILE A 171 7.29 12.05 8.92
CA ILE A 171 7.53 11.14 7.79
C ILE A 171 6.19 10.63 7.24
N GLU A 172 5.26 10.23 8.10
CA GLU A 172 3.90 9.83 7.72
C GLU A 172 3.17 10.96 6.96
N ARG A 173 3.29 12.20 7.43
CA ARG A 173 2.71 13.36 6.74
C ARG A 173 3.28 13.51 5.34
N ARG A 174 4.59 13.30 5.16
CA ARG A 174 5.25 13.34 3.83
C ARG A 174 4.78 12.21 2.92
N TYR A 175 4.63 10.98 3.44
CA TYR A 175 4.02 9.85 2.70
C TYR A 175 2.64 10.22 2.14
N ARG A 176 1.76 10.73 3.00
CA ARG A 176 0.38 11.09 2.62
C ARG A 176 0.35 12.20 1.59
N SER A 177 1.24 13.19 1.74
CA SER A 177 1.35 14.28 0.78
C SER A 177 1.75 13.75 -0.60
N PHE A 178 2.64 12.75 -0.66
CA PHE A 178 3.04 12.12 -1.92
C PHE A 178 1.90 11.29 -2.55
N ALA A 179 1.15 10.55 -1.72
CA ALA A 179 0.03 9.72 -2.17
C ALA A 179 -1.18 10.51 -2.70
N GLN A 180 -1.33 11.79 -2.33
CA GLN A 180 -2.45 12.64 -2.76
C GLN A 180 -2.22 13.35 -4.10
N ILE A 181 -0.98 13.40 -4.59
CA ILE A 181 -0.61 14.22 -5.77
C ILE A 181 -0.82 13.47 -7.09
N ASN A 182 -1.07 12.16 -7.06
CA ASN A 182 -1.27 11.31 -8.24
C ASN A 182 -2.65 10.65 -8.22
#